data_AF-A0A8J6JEC2-F1
#
_entry.id   AF-A0A8J6JEC2-F1
#
_cell.length_a   1.000
_cell.length_b   1.000
_cell.length_c   1.000
_cell.angle_alpha   90.00
_cell.angle_beta   90.00
_cell.angle_gamma   90.00
#
_symmetry.space_group_name_H-M   'P 1'
#
loop_
_entity.id
_entity.type
_entity.pdbx_description
1 polymer ?
#
loop_
_entity_poly.entity_id
_entity_poly.type
_entity_poly.pdbx_seq_one_letter_code
_entity_poly.pdbx_strand_id
1 'polypeptide(L)'
;MATMLAVALEEARRGLLDLSTRNRLLSLPPPGRARGVLRLDDEDAAFVLARLAEGRAFGFEATGGGEPPNRAPGEVPAPVELAGPGAGAAKPTRRAAPRRRADGVAIGTAASREARQGDDRLSVQLPAAELTRKLRDIMADARTAREESGVPTLFLALGALAWRDAATPDIERLAPLVLIPATIERAGVTNQFRLRAATDEVAENLSLREKLAGMGITLPAFAPDEYDPATWAALVAAVAADDPGRASWRVEPDTIAVGLFSFAKFLMWRDLSPEANPGLADHPLVRSLVGGEALPPQPAGSPLLGFADDCDVDETIPVERLDHVVEVDGSQALAIELARRGGHVVIQGPPGTGKSQSICNILAQAVLDGRSVLFVAEKLAALEVVQRRLTTLGLGAACLELHSEKQSRRAVLDELRATLAQPLPPTPARPAVVQRLGEMRGRLNRHAAAMRALAGASGLPLHQVVGGLVALRQRGIAAPDFTLPAPDAAMLQAGRDGVRELAARAAEGGAARVWRGVAGALE
;
A
#
# COMPACT_ATOMS: atom_id res chain seq x y z
N MET A 1 -21.18 16.45 -27.69
CA MET A 1 -21.61 15.33 -26.83
C MET A 1 -20.39 14.90 -26.05
N ALA A 2 -20.39 15.07 -24.73
CA ALA A 2 -19.34 14.47 -23.90
C ALA A 2 -19.40 12.94 -24.11
N THR A 3 -18.26 12.31 -24.42
CA THR A 3 -18.15 10.85 -24.49
C THR A 3 -18.62 10.28 -23.14
N MET A 4 -19.33 9.13 -23.12
CA MET A 4 -19.78 8.51 -21.86
C MET A 4 -18.64 8.35 -20.84
N LEU A 5 -17.42 8.13 -21.34
CA LEU A 5 -16.20 8.10 -20.54
C LEU A 5 -15.92 9.40 -19.79
N ALA A 6 -16.09 10.57 -20.41
CA ALA A 6 -15.83 11.86 -19.76
C ALA A 6 -16.81 12.10 -18.60
N VAL A 7 -18.07 11.68 -18.77
CA VAL A 7 -19.08 11.73 -17.69
C VAL A 7 -18.71 10.77 -16.57
N ALA A 8 -18.35 9.52 -16.90
CA ALA A 8 -17.97 8.51 -15.91
C ALA A 8 -16.69 8.88 -15.14
N LEU A 9 -15.69 9.45 -15.81
CA LEU A 9 -14.48 9.97 -15.17
C LEU A 9 -14.81 11.11 -14.20
N GLU A 10 -15.68 12.03 -14.61
CA GLU A 10 -16.08 13.15 -13.76
C GLU A 10 -16.94 12.68 -12.56
N GLU A 11 -17.79 11.67 -12.73
CA GLU A 11 -18.50 11.03 -11.62
C GLU A 11 -17.55 10.32 -10.65
N ALA A 12 -16.58 9.54 -11.16
CA ALA A 12 -15.55 8.90 -10.34
C ALA A 12 -14.73 9.94 -9.57
N ARG A 13 -14.34 11.03 -10.24
CA ARG A 13 -13.68 12.19 -9.63
C ARG A 13 -14.53 12.77 -8.49
N ARG A 14 -15.79 13.09 -8.73
CA ARG A 14 -16.68 13.64 -7.68
C ARG A 14 -16.82 12.71 -6.48
N GLY A 15 -16.82 11.40 -6.69
CA GLY A 15 -16.86 10.40 -5.60
C GLY A 15 -15.62 10.38 -4.70
N LEU A 16 -14.47 10.85 -5.20
CA LEU A 16 -13.21 10.91 -4.44
C LEU A 16 -13.08 12.19 -3.59
N LEU A 17 -13.74 13.26 -3.99
CA LEU A 17 -13.70 14.54 -3.28
C LEU A 17 -14.68 14.57 -2.10
N ASP A 18 -14.16 14.54 -0.87
CA ASP A 18 -14.94 14.94 0.30
C ASP A 18 -14.83 16.45 0.52
N LEU A 19 -15.66 17.22 -0.20
CA LEU A 19 -15.83 18.66 0.03
C LEU A 19 -16.87 18.98 1.13
N SER A 20 -17.28 17.96 1.89
CA SER A 20 -18.18 18.17 3.01
C SER A 20 -17.42 18.76 4.20
N THR A 21 -18.19 19.36 5.11
CA THR A 21 -17.63 19.96 6.33
C THR A 21 -17.18 18.92 7.37
N ARG A 22 -17.29 17.61 7.05
CA ARG A 22 -16.68 16.52 7.82
C ARG A 22 -15.19 16.35 7.50
N ASN A 23 -14.74 16.85 6.34
CA ASN A 23 -13.34 16.84 5.97
C ASN A 23 -12.55 17.81 6.87
N ARG A 24 -11.54 17.29 7.57
CA ARG A 24 -10.67 18.07 8.47
C ARG A 24 -9.84 19.11 7.74
N LEU A 25 -9.62 18.92 6.43
CA LEU A 25 -9.00 19.91 5.56
C LEU A 25 -9.91 21.12 5.30
N LEU A 26 -11.21 21.00 5.54
CA LEU A 26 -12.17 22.11 5.38
C LEU A 26 -12.71 22.63 6.71
N SER A 27 -12.64 21.83 7.77
CA SER A 27 -13.10 22.20 9.09
C SER A 27 -12.26 21.51 10.16
N LEU A 28 -11.22 22.18 10.64
CA LEU A 28 -10.45 21.78 11.81
C LEU A 28 -11.41 21.66 13.01
N PRO A 29 -11.35 20.55 13.75
CA PRO A 29 -12.15 20.39 14.95
C PRO A 29 -11.69 21.38 16.04
N PRO A 30 -12.61 21.81 16.92
CA PRO A 30 -12.24 22.62 18.08
C PRO A 30 -11.20 21.92 18.96
N PRO A 31 -10.36 22.68 19.70
CA PRO A 31 -9.39 22.12 20.64
C PRO A 31 -10.03 21.08 21.58
N GLY A 32 -9.33 19.97 21.82
CA GLY A 32 -9.76 18.89 22.72
C GLY A 32 -10.89 17.98 22.19
N ARG A 33 -11.68 18.40 21.19
CA ARG A 33 -12.93 17.72 20.81
C ARG A 33 -12.74 16.51 19.89
N ALA A 34 -11.68 16.49 19.07
CA ALA A 34 -11.40 15.38 18.16
C ALA A 34 -10.26 14.49 18.65
N ARG A 35 -10.35 13.20 18.35
CA ARG A 35 -9.34 12.19 18.72
C ARG A 35 -8.05 12.30 17.89
N GLY A 36 -8.14 12.71 16.63
CA GLY A 36 -7.04 12.68 15.67
C GLY A 36 -6.47 14.03 15.24
N VAL A 37 -6.74 15.11 15.99
CA VAL A 37 -6.19 16.45 15.72
C VAL A 37 -5.88 17.14 17.05
N LEU A 38 -4.74 17.81 17.12
CA LEU A 38 -4.23 18.58 18.24
C LEU A 38 -3.94 20.00 17.73
N ARG A 39 -4.66 21.00 18.22
CA ARG A 39 -4.35 22.41 17.94
C ARG A 39 -3.25 22.86 18.89
N LEU A 40 -2.28 23.60 18.36
CA LEU A 40 -1.22 24.21 19.14
C LEU A 40 -1.61 25.65 19.47
N ASP A 41 -1.14 26.15 20.60
CA ASP A 41 -1.55 27.44 21.14
C ASP A 41 -0.40 28.44 21.12
N ASP A 42 -0.67 29.65 20.59
CA ASP A 42 0.23 30.80 20.60
C ASP A 42 1.63 30.54 19.98
N GLU A 43 1.70 29.69 18.96
CA GLU A 43 2.92 29.40 18.22
C GLU A 43 3.07 30.32 17.00
N ASP A 44 4.31 30.60 16.60
CA ASP A 44 4.62 31.35 15.38
C ASP A 44 4.87 30.39 14.21
N ALA A 45 4.06 30.48 13.16
CA ALA A 45 4.14 29.52 12.05
C ALA A 45 5.47 29.59 11.29
N ALA A 46 6.07 30.78 11.16
CA ALA A 46 7.34 30.97 10.47
C ALA A 46 8.51 30.39 11.28
N PHE A 47 8.50 30.59 12.61
CA PHE A 47 9.48 29.99 13.52
C PHE A 47 9.43 28.46 13.50
N VAL A 48 8.24 27.88 13.64
CA VAL A 48 8.06 26.42 13.64
C VAL A 48 8.53 25.82 12.31
N LEU A 49 8.17 26.44 11.19
CA LEU A 49 8.61 26.02 9.85
C LEU A 49 10.13 26.05 9.74
N ALA A 50 10.78 27.16 10.10
CA ALA A 50 12.23 27.32 9.99
C ALA A 50 12.99 26.27 10.83
N ARG A 51 12.54 26.03 12.07
CA ARG A 51 13.14 25.02 12.95
C ARG A 51 12.99 23.60 12.41
N LEU A 52 11.84 23.27 11.84
CA LEU A 52 11.62 21.96 11.21
C LEU A 52 12.48 21.79 9.95
N ALA A 53 12.64 22.84 9.13
CA ALA A 53 13.53 22.84 7.97
C ALA A 53 15.01 22.65 8.35
N GLU A 54 15.44 23.13 9.53
CA GLU A 54 16.76 22.83 10.11
C GLU A 54 16.92 21.39 10.62
N GLY A 55 15.87 20.56 10.57
CA GLY A 55 15.86 19.18 11.08
C GLY A 55 15.73 19.08 12.61
N ARG A 56 15.36 20.18 13.29
CA ARG A 56 15.08 20.18 14.73
C ARG A 56 13.75 19.49 15.04
N ALA A 57 13.60 19.07 16.28
CA ALA A 57 12.43 18.35 16.76
C ALA A 57 11.81 19.08 17.95
N PHE A 58 10.49 19.24 17.92
CA PHE A 58 9.76 19.91 18.97
C PHE A 58 9.22 18.91 19.99
N GLY A 59 9.38 19.19 21.28
CA GLY A 59 8.61 18.54 22.33
C GLY A 59 7.21 19.12 22.45
N PHE A 60 6.37 18.53 23.30
CA PHE A 60 5.05 19.06 23.63
C PHE A 60 4.98 19.47 25.11
N GLU A 61 4.23 20.53 25.39
CA GLU A 61 3.96 21.04 26.74
C GLU A 61 2.45 21.25 26.96
N ALA A 62 1.99 20.85 28.14
CA ALA A 62 0.59 20.97 28.55
C ALA A 62 0.38 22.27 29.34
N THR A 63 -0.43 23.18 28.81
CA THR A 63 -0.75 24.47 29.47
C THR A 63 -2.12 24.48 30.14
N GLY A 64 -2.96 23.48 29.85
CA GLY A 64 -4.29 23.33 30.44
C GLY A 64 -4.26 22.63 31.80
N GLY A 65 -3.93 23.36 32.87
CA GLY A 65 -3.82 22.78 34.22
C GLY A 65 -4.09 23.78 35.34
N GLY A 66 -5.36 24.00 35.68
CA GLY A 66 -5.73 24.31 37.06
C GLY A 66 -5.76 23.00 37.86
N GLU A 67 -5.24 23.04 39.10
CA GLU A 67 -5.25 21.91 40.04
C GLU A 67 -6.59 21.15 40.07
N PRO A 68 -6.60 19.81 40.14
CA PRO A 68 -7.83 19.10 40.46
C PRO A 68 -8.30 19.56 41.86
N PRO A 69 -9.59 19.86 42.06
CA PRO A 69 -10.08 20.24 43.38
C PRO A 69 -9.76 19.12 44.36
N ASN A 70 -9.06 19.50 45.43
CA ASN A 70 -8.67 18.68 46.55
C ASN A 70 -9.83 17.72 46.94
N ARG A 71 -9.68 16.42 46.68
CA ARG A 71 -10.60 15.42 47.22
C ARG A 71 -10.32 15.34 48.72
N ALA A 72 -11.29 15.76 49.52
CA ALA A 72 -11.26 15.51 50.96
C ALA A 72 -11.06 14.00 51.22
N PRO A 73 -10.21 13.61 52.18
CA PRO A 73 -9.91 12.21 52.45
C PRO A 73 -11.13 11.55 53.10
N GLY A 74 -11.84 10.70 52.36
CA GLY A 74 -12.92 9.90 52.94
C GLY A 74 -14.01 9.45 51.98
N GLU A 75 -13.69 8.92 50.81
CA GLU A 75 -14.65 8.12 50.04
C GLU A 75 -13.93 6.95 49.37
N VAL A 76 -14.16 5.76 49.92
CA VAL A 76 -13.69 4.49 49.37
C VAL A 76 -14.53 4.20 48.12
N PRO A 77 -13.95 3.93 46.94
CA PRO A 77 -14.74 3.58 45.78
C PRO A 77 -15.29 2.16 45.94
N ALA A 78 -16.61 2.01 45.74
CA ALA A 78 -17.27 0.71 45.68
C ALA A 78 -16.74 -0.13 44.50
N PRO A 79 -16.72 -1.48 44.60
CA PRO A 79 -16.18 -2.34 43.55
C PRO A 79 -17.05 -2.28 42.29
N VAL A 80 -16.39 -2.24 41.13
CA VAL A 80 -17.03 -2.32 39.81
C VAL A 80 -17.36 -3.78 39.50
N GLU A 81 -18.63 -4.11 39.44
CA GLU A 81 -19.11 -5.39 38.90
C GLU A 81 -19.04 -5.39 37.37
N LEU A 82 -18.39 -6.42 36.82
CA LEU A 82 -18.36 -6.75 35.40
C LEU A 82 -19.66 -7.49 35.02
N ALA A 83 -20.51 -6.88 34.19
CA ALA A 83 -21.66 -7.55 33.57
C ALA A 83 -21.46 -7.69 32.06
N GLY A 84 -21.61 -8.94 31.58
CA GLY A 84 -21.46 -9.36 30.19
C GLY A 84 -22.63 -8.99 29.26
N PRO A 85 -22.59 -9.46 27.99
CA PRO A 85 -23.33 -8.84 26.89
C PRO A 85 -24.74 -9.42 26.71
N GLY A 86 -25.72 -8.56 26.44
CA GLY A 86 -27.05 -9.03 26.03
C GLY A 86 -28.11 -7.93 25.86
N ALA A 87 -28.46 -7.68 24.59
CA ALA A 87 -29.78 -7.32 24.06
C ALA A 87 -30.57 -6.08 24.58
N GLY A 88 -31.04 -5.27 23.63
CA GLY A 88 -32.27 -4.49 23.76
C GLY A 88 -32.10 -2.97 23.80
N ALA A 89 -31.88 -2.34 22.65
CA ALA A 89 -31.88 -0.88 22.52
C ALA A 89 -33.31 -0.31 22.57
N ALA A 90 -33.74 0.18 23.73
CA ALA A 90 -34.85 1.12 23.87
C ALA A 90 -34.29 2.54 24.10
N LYS A 91 -34.70 3.49 23.26
CA LYS A 91 -34.34 4.93 23.36
C LYS A 91 -34.88 5.56 24.65
N PRO A 92 -34.10 6.37 25.37
CA PRO A 92 -34.64 7.40 26.25
C PRO A 92 -34.53 8.80 25.63
N THR A 93 -35.56 9.56 25.92
CA THR A 93 -35.87 10.92 25.50
C THR A 93 -34.88 11.95 26.06
N ARG A 94 -34.49 12.93 25.22
CA ARG A 94 -33.64 14.08 25.58
C ARG A 94 -34.41 15.02 26.51
N ARG A 95 -33.95 15.16 27.75
CA ARG A 95 -34.29 16.28 28.62
C ARG A 95 -33.23 17.38 28.43
N ALA A 96 -33.68 18.58 28.05
CA ALA A 96 -32.83 19.71 27.72
C ALA A 96 -32.12 20.27 28.98
N ALA A 97 -30.80 20.48 28.87
CA ALA A 97 -30.00 21.24 29.82
C ALA A 97 -29.68 22.63 29.20
N PRO A 98 -29.64 23.71 30.01
CA PRO A 98 -29.53 25.07 29.48
C PRO A 98 -28.13 25.37 28.93
N ARG A 99 -28.11 26.12 27.83
CA ARG A 99 -26.90 26.61 27.15
C ARG A 99 -26.12 27.55 28.07
N ARG A 100 -24.90 27.18 28.46
CA ARG A 100 -23.89 28.15 28.92
C ARG A 100 -23.20 28.77 27.70
N ARG A 101 -23.20 30.10 27.64
CA ARG A 101 -22.42 30.91 26.70
C ARG A 101 -20.94 30.59 26.92
N ALA A 102 -20.21 30.33 25.83
CA ALA A 102 -18.77 30.25 25.83
C ALA A 102 -18.22 31.66 25.69
N ASP A 103 -17.76 32.25 26.79
CA ASP A 103 -17.02 33.51 26.79
C ASP A 103 -15.53 33.21 26.92
N GLY A 104 -14.73 33.85 26.05
CA GLY A 104 -13.32 34.15 26.27
C GLY A 104 -12.30 33.10 25.79
N VAL A 105 -11.90 33.18 24.51
CA VAL A 105 -10.54 32.79 24.11
C VAL A 105 -9.62 33.91 24.60
N ALA A 106 -8.74 33.61 25.55
CA ALA A 106 -7.70 34.55 25.98
C ALA A 106 -6.70 34.72 24.82
N ILE A 107 -6.62 35.94 24.28
CA ILE A 107 -5.58 36.33 23.32
C ILE A 107 -4.31 36.57 24.15
N GLY A 108 -3.27 35.77 23.93
CA GLY A 108 -1.96 35.95 24.59
C GLY A 108 -1.38 37.35 24.33
N THR A 109 -0.70 37.92 25.32
CA THR A 109 -0.03 39.23 25.19
C THR A 109 1.26 39.10 24.38
N ALA A 110 1.69 40.17 23.70
CA ALA A 110 2.91 40.20 22.89
C ALA A 110 4.17 39.69 23.63
N ALA A 111 4.28 39.95 24.94
CA ALA A 111 5.37 39.48 25.79
C ALA A 111 5.39 37.94 25.98
N SER A 112 4.24 37.27 25.92
CA SER A 112 4.17 35.80 25.91
C SER A 112 4.53 35.18 24.55
N ARG A 113 4.46 35.95 23.46
CA ARG A 113 4.87 35.51 22.11
C ARG A 113 6.40 35.52 21.94
N GLU A 114 7.07 36.59 22.39
CA GLU A 114 8.54 36.75 22.27
C GLU A 114 9.30 35.70 23.09
N ALA A 115 8.78 35.28 24.26
CA ALA A 115 9.38 34.24 25.08
C ALA A 115 9.18 32.81 24.51
N ARG A 116 8.10 32.57 23.76
CA ARG A 116 7.78 31.27 23.14
C ARG A 116 8.46 31.05 21.78
N GLN A 117 8.86 32.13 21.10
CA GLN A 117 9.72 32.08 19.91
C GLN A 117 11.16 31.58 20.18
N GLY A 118 11.48 31.16 21.41
CA GLY A 118 12.84 30.78 21.84
C GLY A 118 13.05 29.32 22.21
N ASP A 119 11.99 28.52 22.39
CA ASP A 119 12.12 27.12 22.83
C ASP A 119 11.67 26.09 21.77
N ASP A 120 12.07 24.85 21.98
CA ASP A 120 11.67 23.72 21.12
C ASP A 120 10.46 22.98 21.75
N ARG A 121 9.48 23.70 22.34
CA ARG A 121 8.29 23.12 23.01
C ARG A 121 6.99 23.70 22.46
N LEU A 122 6.17 22.83 21.88
CA LEU A 122 4.85 23.18 21.38
C LEU A 122 3.80 23.14 22.48
N SER A 123 3.17 24.27 22.73
CA SER A 123 2.15 24.44 23.78
C SER A 123 0.79 23.93 23.34
N VAL A 124 0.12 23.20 24.24
CA VAL A 124 -1.22 22.65 24.01
C VAL A 124 -2.10 22.80 25.25
N GLN A 125 -3.27 23.41 25.07
CA GLN A 125 -4.32 23.66 26.08
C GLN A 125 -5.08 22.38 26.43
N LEU A 126 -4.36 21.42 27.03
CA LEU A 126 -4.90 20.17 27.54
C LEU A 126 -4.17 19.77 28.83
N PRO A 127 -4.84 19.05 29.75
CA PRO A 127 -4.16 18.42 30.87
C PRO A 127 -3.09 17.44 30.39
N ALA A 128 -1.96 17.36 31.09
CA ALA A 128 -0.81 16.54 30.70
C ALA A 128 -1.16 15.05 30.43
N ALA A 129 -2.08 14.48 31.24
CA ALA A 129 -2.56 13.11 31.05
C ALA A 129 -3.37 12.93 29.75
N GLU A 130 -4.18 13.93 29.39
CA GLU A 130 -4.96 13.93 28.15
C GLU A 130 -4.09 14.18 26.93
N LEU A 131 -3.15 15.12 27.00
CA LEU A 131 -2.14 15.36 25.95
C LEU A 131 -1.36 14.08 25.64
N THR A 132 -0.84 13.42 26.67
CA THR A 132 -0.11 12.14 26.56
C THR A 132 -0.96 11.06 25.89
N ARG A 133 -2.24 10.95 26.25
CA ARG A 133 -3.18 10.00 25.64
C ARG A 133 -3.42 10.33 24.18
N LYS A 134 -3.73 11.59 23.84
CA LYS A 134 -3.98 12.01 22.45
C LYS A 134 -2.76 11.83 21.55
N LEU A 135 -1.56 12.21 22.02
CA LEU A 135 -0.32 11.98 21.27
C LEU A 135 -0.06 10.49 21.01
N ARG A 136 -0.34 9.63 22.00
CA ARG A 136 -0.24 8.17 21.83
C ARG A 136 -1.23 7.67 20.77
N ASP A 137 -2.48 8.11 20.83
CA ASP A 137 -3.53 7.73 19.89
C ASP A 137 -3.19 8.20 18.47
N ILE A 138 -2.81 9.48 18.29
CA ILE A 138 -2.42 10.03 16.99
C ILE A 138 -1.22 9.26 16.41
N MET A 139 -0.20 8.97 17.23
CA MET A 139 0.96 8.19 16.82
C MET A 139 0.58 6.76 16.39
N ALA A 140 -0.31 6.09 17.13
CA ALA A 140 -0.77 4.74 16.82
C ALA A 140 -1.66 4.70 15.56
N ASP A 141 -2.57 5.65 15.43
CA ASP A 141 -3.46 5.77 14.27
C ASP A 141 -2.67 6.15 13.01
N ALA A 142 -1.69 7.07 13.10
CA ALA A 142 -0.79 7.42 12.00
C ALA A 142 0.02 6.21 11.51
N ARG A 143 0.54 5.42 12.46
CA ARG A 143 1.28 4.20 12.15
C ARG A 143 0.40 3.17 11.46
N THR A 144 -0.80 2.92 12.00
CA THR A 144 -1.77 1.99 11.40
C THR A 144 -2.13 2.42 9.97
N ALA A 145 -2.50 3.69 9.78
CA ALA A 145 -2.86 4.20 8.46
C ALA A 145 -1.71 4.09 7.45
N ARG A 146 -0.46 4.26 7.90
CA ARG A 146 0.74 4.08 7.09
C ARG A 146 0.97 2.61 6.73
N GLU A 147 0.82 1.69 7.68
CA GLU A 147 0.96 0.24 7.43
C GLU A 147 -0.12 -0.26 6.45
N GLU A 148 -1.32 0.31 6.51
CA GLU A 148 -2.46 -0.04 5.66
C GLU A 148 -2.37 0.52 4.24
N SER A 149 -1.96 1.78 4.07
CA SER A 149 -2.02 2.48 2.77
C SER A 149 -0.67 2.87 2.18
N GLY A 150 0.41 2.82 2.96
CA GLY A 150 1.73 3.33 2.56
C GLY A 150 1.84 4.85 2.43
N VAL A 151 0.73 5.60 2.58
CA VAL A 151 0.70 7.06 2.39
C VAL A 151 0.85 7.79 3.74
N PRO A 152 1.65 8.87 3.80
CA PRO A 152 1.69 9.78 4.95
C PRO A 152 0.29 10.33 5.25
N THR A 153 -0.15 10.17 6.50
CA THR A 153 -1.44 10.73 6.95
C THR A 153 -1.29 11.71 8.10
N LEU A 154 -0.13 11.77 8.75
CA LEU A 154 0.15 12.71 9.82
C LEU A 154 0.80 13.96 9.24
N PHE A 155 0.14 15.10 9.42
CA PHE A 155 0.65 16.39 8.96
C PHE A 155 0.59 17.44 10.07
N LEU A 156 1.50 18.39 9.98
CA LEU A 156 1.42 19.69 10.63
C LEU A 156 0.74 20.67 9.68
N ALA A 157 -0.45 21.12 10.05
CA ALA A 157 -1.19 22.20 9.40
C ALA A 157 -0.66 23.55 9.89
N LEU A 158 -0.31 24.43 8.95
CA LEU A 158 0.11 25.82 9.18
C LEU A 158 -0.88 26.79 8.55
N GLY A 159 -1.25 27.80 9.32
CA GLY A 159 -2.24 28.80 8.94
C GLY A 159 -3.65 28.23 8.78
N ALA A 160 -4.66 29.06 8.99
CA ALA A 160 -6.04 28.70 8.70
C ALA A 160 -6.83 29.84 8.07
N LEU A 161 -7.70 29.50 7.12
CA LEU A 161 -8.78 30.36 6.68
C LEU A 161 -10.00 30.11 7.57
N ALA A 162 -10.46 31.14 8.28
CA ALA A 162 -11.77 31.15 8.89
C ALA A 162 -12.81 31.51 7.83
N TRP A 163 -13.65 30.55 7.46
CA TRP A 163 -14.63 30.66 6.38
C TRP A 163 -16.01 30.14 6.80
N ARG A 164 -17.04 30.49 6.02
CA ARG A 164 -18.44 30.10 6.23
C ARG A 164 -19.00 29.51 4.95
N ASP A 165 -19.60 28.33 5.04
CA ASP A 165 -20.24 27.69 3.89
C ASP A 165 -21.60 28.36 3.62
N ALA A 166 -21.93 28.61 2.35
CA ALA A 166 -23.20 29.21 1.95
C ALA A 166 -24.42 28.39 2.42
N ALA A 167 -24.28 27.06 2.54
CA ALA A 167 -25.34 26.19 3.05
C ALA A 167 -25.51 26.28 4.57
N THR A 168 -24.51 26.78 5.31
CA THR A 168 -24.52 26.92 6.77
C THR A 168 -23.79 28.19 7.20
N PRO A 169 -24.36 29.37 6.88
CA PRO A 169 -23.68 30.64 7.04
C PRO A 169 -23.39 30.99 8.49
N ASP A 170 -24.16 30.46 9.46
CA ASP A 170 -23.97 30.74 10.88
C ASP A 170 -22.75 30.02 11.51
N ILE A 171 -22.21 29.01 10.82
CA ILE A 171 -21.13 28.17 11.34
C ILE A 171 -19.79 28.61 10.72
N GLU A 172 -18.93 29.21 11.54
CA GLU A 172 -17.54 29.47 11.18
C GLU A 172 -16.72 28.16 11.21
N ARG A 173 -15.84 28.00 10.23
CA ARG A 173 -14.97 26.85 10.06
C ARG A 173 -13.55 27.31 9.81
N LEU A 174 -12.59 26.53 10.29
CA LEU A 174 -11.17 26.78 10.08
C LEU A 174 -10.63 25.74 9.10
N ALA A 175 -10.16 26.15 7.93
CA ALA A 175 -9.50 25.28 6.96
C ALA A 175 -8.00 25.56 6.96
N PRO A 176 -7.11 24.56 7.14
CA PRO A 176 -5.67 24.75 7.03
C PRO A 176 -5.28 25.38 5.69
N LEU A 177 -4.24 26.22 5.66
CA LEU A 177 -3.71 26.74 4.40
C LEU A 177 -2.66 25.81 3.80
N VAL A 178 -1.71 25.35 4.63
CA VAL A 178 -0.56 24.54 4.22
C VAL A 178 -0.37 23.39 5.18
N LEU A 179 0.17 22.28 4.68
CA LEU A 179 0.35 21.02 5.37
C LEU A 179 1.78 20.52 5.12
N ILE A 180 2.43 20.08 6.19
CA ILE A 180 3.80 19.55 6.18
C ILE A 180 3.73 18.11 6.69
N PRO A 181 4.20 17.11 5.93
CA PRO A 181 4.32 15.73 6.42
C PRO A 181 5.11 15.70 7.73
N ALA A 182 4.58 15.05 8.76
CA ALA A 182 5.19 15.04 10.08
C ALA A 182 5.16 13.66 10.73
N THR A 183 6.11 13.41 11.63
CA THR A 183 6.19 12.21 12.46
C THR A 183 6.18 12.56 13.94
N ILE A 184 5.51 11.74 14.75
CA ILE A 184 5.60 11.80 16.21
C ILE A 184 6.36 10.55 16.65
N GLU A 185 7.50 10.75 17.28
CA GLU A 185 8.33 9.69 17.83
C GLU A 185 8.47 9.85 19.35
N ARG A 186 8.83 8.77 20.03
CA ARG A 186 9.27 8.85 21.43
C ARG A 186 10.78 8.77 21.47
N ALA A 187 11.43 9.76 22.07
CA ALA A 187 12.89 9.87 22.08
C ALA A 187 13.45 10.12 23.50
N GLY A 188 14.69 9.67 23.71
CA GLY A 188 15.47 9.88 24.93
C GLY A 188 15.11 8.95 26.10
N VAL A 189 15.89 9.05 27.18
CA VAL A 189 15.74 8.23 28.41
C VAL A 189 14.37 8.46 29.08
N THR A 190 13.82 9.67 28.95
CA THR A 190 12.52 10.07 29.50
C THR A 190 11.34 9.70 28.60
N ASN A 191 11.58 9.08 27.44
CA ASN A 191 10.56 8.59 26.50
C ASN A 191 9.52 9.68 26.11
N GLN A 192 10.00 10.90 25.94
CA GLN A 192 9.16 12.08 25.63
C GLN A 192 8.77 12.08 24.16
N PHE A 193 7.55 12.55 23.88
CA PHE A 193 7.09 12.73 22.50
C PHE A 193 7.82 13.89 21.83
N ARG A 194 8.24 13.67 20.59
CA ARG A 194 8.79 14.70 19.72
C ARG A 194 8.13 14.69 18.36
N LEU A 195 7.82 15.89 17.85
CA LEU A 195 7.39 16.13 16.49
C LEU A 195 8.59 16.43 15.61
N ARG A 196 8.66 15.79 14.43
CA ARG A 196 9.63 16.07 13.38
C ARG A 196 8.92 16.21 12.05
N ALA A 197 9.47 17.02 11.15
CA ALA A 197 9.08 16.97 9.74
C ALA A 197 9.52 15.62 9.16
N ALA A 198 8.64 14.98 8.40
CA ALA A 198 8.97 13.76 7.68
C ALA A 198 9.75 14.08 6.41
N THR A 199 9.40 15.19 5.76
CA THR A 199 10.06 15.77 4.60
C THR A 199 10.16 17.29 4.78
N ASP A 200 11.05 17.91 4.01
CA ASP A 200 11.20 19.35 3.84
C ASP A 200 10.16 19.95 2.88
N GLU A 201 9.33 19.12 2.25
CA GLU A 201 8.30 19.54 1.31
C GLU A 201 7.05 20.08 2.02
N VAL A 202 6.59 21.24 1.57
CA VAL A 202 5.31 21.84 2.00
C VAL A 202 4.25 21.63 0.92
N ALA A 203 3.02 21.32 1.32
CA ALA A 203 1.91 21.11 0.42
C ALA A 203 0.76 22.06 0.76
N GLU A 204 0.18 22.72 -0.25
CA GLU A 204 -1.05 23.47 -0.03
C GLU A 204 -2.24 22.56 0.27
N ASN A 205 -3.24 23.13 0.92
CA ASN A 205 -4.52 22.46 1.10
C ASN A 205 -5.36 22.48 -0.18
N LEU A 206 -5.14 21.47 -1.01
CA LEU A 206 -5.86 21.32 -2.28
C LEU A 206 -7.37 21.15 -2.11
N SER A 207 -7.85 20.55 -1.00
CA SER A 207 -9.29 20.47 -0.73
C SER A 207 -9.90 21.85 -0.53
N LEU A 208 -9.18 22.75 0.14
CA LEU A 208 -9.58 24.15 0.27
C LEU A 208 -9.59 24.84 -1.09
N ARG A 209 -8.52 24.71 -1.89
CA ARG A 209 -8.44 25.29 -3.25
C ARG A 209 -9.67 24.93 -4.09
N GLU A 210 -10.03 23.65 -4.17
CA GLU A 210 -11.20 23.20 -4.94
C GLU A 210 -12.53 23.66 -4.35
N LYS A 211 -12.66 23.66 -3.02
CA LYS A 211 -13.86 24.18 -2.34
C LYS A 211 -14.08 25.66 -2.64
N LEU A 212 -13.01 26.45 -2.67
CA LEU A 212 -13.03 27.86 -3.01
C LEU A 212 -13.30 28.08 -4.51
N ALA A 213 -12.68 27.30 -5.39
CA ALA A 213 -12.93 27.35 -6.84
C ALA A 213 -14.41 27.07 -7.16
N GLY A 214 -15.03 26.09 -6.48
CA GLY A 214 -16.46 25.81 -6.59
C GLY A 214 -17.37 26.96 -6.10
N MET A 215 -16.84 27.92 -5.36
CA MET A 215 -17.53 29.17 -4.97
C MET A 215 -17.13 30.37 -5.83
N GLY A 216 -16.36 30.16 -6.90
CA GLY A 216 -15.86 31.21 -7.79
C GLY A 216 -14.60 31.93 -7.29
N ILE A 217 -13.92 31.42 -6.25
CA ILE A 217 -12.67 31.99 -5.74
C ILE A 217 -11.50 31.20 -6.30
N THR A 218 -10.62 31.87 -7.05
CA THR A 218 -9.39 31.24 -7.56
C THR A 218 -8.20 31.66 -6.70
N LEU A 219 -7.61 30.70 -5.98
CA LEU A 219 -6.36 30.96 -5.24
C LEU A 219 -5.17 31.10 -6.22
N PRO A 220 -4.16 31.95 -5.90
CA PRO A 220 -2.94 32.07 -6.69
C PRO A 220 -2.21 30.73 -6.81
N ALA A 221 -1.30 30.61 -7.77
CA ALA A 221 -0.44 29.42 -7.86
C ALA A 221 0.40 29.27 -6.60
N PHE A 222 0.46 28.06 -6.03
CA PHE A 222 1.28 27.77 -4.86
C PHE A 222 2.67 27.31 -5.30
N ALA A 223 3.71 27.92 -4.75
CA ALA A 223 5.11 27.57 -5.00
C ALA A 223 5.73 27.01 -3.71
N PRO A 224 5.91 25.68 -3.59
CA PRO A 224 6.45 25.06 -2.37
C PRO A 224 7.85 25.56 -1.98
N ASP A 225 8.75 25.73 -2.97
CA ASP A 225 10.16 26.09 -2.74
C ASP A 225 10.35 27.55 -2.27
N GLU A 226 9.36 28.40 -2.51
CA GLU A 226 9.35 29.84 -2.16
C GLU A 226 8.35 30.13 -1.03
N TYR A 227 7.86 29.09 -0.34
CA TYR A 227 6.80 29.24 0.63
C TYR A 227 7.26 30.05 1.86
N ASP A 228 6.56 31.15 2.10
CA ASP A 228 6.62 31.94 3.33
C ASP A 228 5.20 32.05 3.94
N PRO A 229 5.00 31.65 5.21
CA PRO A 229 3.68 31.66 5.85
C PRO A 229 2.96 33.01 5.82
N ALA A 230 3.69 34.11 6.06
CA ALA A 230 3.11 35.44 6.11
C ALA A 230 2.66 35.93 4.73
N THR A 231 3.52 35.73 3.72
CA THR A 231 3.24 36.10 2.32
C THR A 231 2.06 35.31 1.76
N TRP A 232 2.04 33.98 1.97
CA TRP A 232 0.92 33.15 1.50
C TRP A 232 -0.39 33.52 2.19
N ALA A 233 -0.37 33.75 3.51
CA ALA A 233 -1.54 34.19 4.25
C ALA A 233 -2.10 35.53 3.73
N ALA A 234 -1.23 36.49 3.41
CA ALA A 234 -1.62 37.77 2.84
C ALA A 234 -2.26 37.63 1.45
N LEU A 235 -1.70 36.76 0.59
CA LEU A 235 -2.26 36.46 -0.74
C LEU A 235 -3.67 35.83 -0.63
N VAL A 236 -3.85 34.86 0.26
CA VAL A 236 -5.16 34.23 0.49
C VAL A 236 -6.16 35.25 1.07
N ALA A 237 -5.71 36.11 1.99
CA ALA A 237 -6.56 37.15 2.57
C ALA A 237 -7.01 38.18 1.53
N ALA A 238 -6.14 38.61 0.62
CA ALA A 238 -6.48 39.52 -0.46
C ALA A 238 -7.58 38.93 -1.37
N VAL A 239 -7.41 37.66 -1.77
CA VAL A 239 -8.39 36.96 -2.60
C VAL A 239 -9.73 36.76 -1.86
N ALA A 240 -9.71 36.52 -0.55
CA ALA A 240 -10.93 36.40 0.25
C ALA A 240 -11.66 37.75 0.42
N ALA A 241 -10.93 38.86 0.44
CA ALA A 241 -11.47 40.21 0.64
C ALA A 241 -12.11 40.81 -0.63
N ASP A 242 -11.71 40.34 -1.82
CA ASP A 242 -12.25 40.81 -3.11
C ASP A 242 -13.76 40.50 -3.30
N ASP A 243 -14.35 39.59 -2.51
CA ASP A 243 -15.80 39.32 -2.54
C ASP A 243 -16.53 40.00 -1.36
N PRO A 244 -17.38 41.02 -1.62
CA PRO A 244 -18.14 41.72 -0.59
C PRO A 244 -19.06 40.82 0.24
N GLY A 245 -19.52 39.69 -0.32
CA GLY A 245 -20.38 38.72 0.37
C GLY A 245 -19.66 37.92 1.47
N ARG A 246 -18.35 38.09 1.62
CA ARG A 246 -17.48 37.28 2.49
C ARG A 246 -16.70 38.09 3.51
N ALA A 247 -17.16 39.31 3.85
CA ALA A 247 -16.52 40.21 4.81
C ALA A 247 -16.24 39.63 6.22
N SER A 248 -16.84 38.48 6.56
CA SER A 248 -16.59 37.77 7.83
C SER A 248 -15.42 36.78 7.79
N TRP A 249 -14.86 36.52 6.61
CA TRP A 249 -13.75 35.59 6.46
C TRP A 249 -12.45 36.28 6.85
N ARG A 250 -11.57 35.54 7.52
CA ARG A 250 -10.25 36.03 7.95
C ARG A 250 -9.21 34.94 7.83
N VAL A 251 -7.97 35.34 7.60
CA VAL A 251 -6.84 34.43 7.63
C VAL A 251 -6.16 34.53 9.00
N GLU A 252 -5.91 33.39 9.62
CA GLU A 252 -5.19 33.23 10.87
C GLU A 252 -3.84 32.54 10.55
N PRO A 253 -2.75 33.30 10.29
CA PRO A 253 -1.48 32.73 9.84
C PRO A 253 -0.82 31.81 10.88
N ASP A 254 -1.06 32.09 12.17
CA ASP A 254 -0.46 31.40 13.31
C ASP A 254 -1.33 30.27 13.87
N THR A 255 -2.43 29.92 13.19
CA THR A 255 -3.22 28.74 13.58
C THR A 255 -2.48 27.48 13.14
N ILE A 256 -1.91 26.75 14.11
CA ILE A 256 -1.16 25.51 13.88
C ILE A 256 -1.92 24.31 14.46
N ALA A 257 -1.93 23.19 13.72
CA ALA A 257 -2.50 21.94 14.21
C ALA A 257 -1.73 20.72 13.73
N VAL A 258 -1.51 19.73 14.61
CA VAL A 258 -1.00 18.41 14.24
C VAL A 258 -2.17 17.44 14.14
N GLY A 259 -2.28 16.68 13.05
CA GLY A 259 -3.39 15.74 12.95
C GLY A 259 -3.31 14.79 11.77
N LEU A 260 -4.26 13.88 11.76
CA LEU A 260 -4.45 12.94 10.66
C LEU A 260 -5.30 13.59 9.57
N PHE A 261 -4.67 13.83 8.42
CA PHE A 261 -5.26 14.37 7.20
C PHE A 261 -5.02 13.38 6.06
N SER A 262 -6.07 13.04 5.30
CA SER A 262 -5.97 12.09 4.19
C SER A 262 -5.99 12.84 2.86
N PHE A 263 -4.89 12.75 2.12
CA PHE A 263 -4.74 13.35 0.78
C PHE A 263 -4.88 12.37 -0.37
N ALA A 264 -4.81 11.06 -0.10
CA ALA A 264 -4.75 10.03 -1.15
C ALA A 264 -5.87 10.19 -2.18
N LYS A 265 -7.11 10.39 -1.70
CA LYS A 265 -8.27 10.59 -2.59
C LYS A 265 -8.18 11.85 -3.44
N PHE A 266 -7.57 12.92 -2.92
CA PHE A 266 -7.42 14.15 -3.68
C PHE A 266 -6.38 13.99 -4.79
N LEU A 267 -5.24 13.35 -4.51
CA LEU A 267 -4.24 13.06 -5.54
C LEU A 267 -4.84 12.18 -6.64
N MET A 268 -5.57 11.13 -6.27
CA MET A 268 -6.32 10.30 -7.22
C MET A 268 -7.36 11.13 -8.01
N TRP A 269 -8.07 12.05 -7.36
CA TRP A 269 -8.99 12.95 -8.04
C TRP A 269 -8.27 13.73 -9.13
N ARG A 270 -7.15 14.40 -8.79
CA ARG A 270 -6.35 15.17 -9.74
C ARG A 270 -5.83 14.30 -10.88
N ASP A 271 -5.32 13.11 -10.56
CA ASP A 271 -4.73 12.20 -11.54
C ASP A 271 -5.77 11.64 -12.53
N LEU A 272 -7.05 11.60 -12.14
CA LEU A 272 -8.15 11.23 -13.03
C LEU A 272 -8.63 12.37 -13.95
N SER A 273 -8.02 13.56 -13.91
CA SER A 273 -8.31 14.66 -14.86
C SER A 273 -7.69 14.36 -16.22
N PRO A 274 -8.48 14.33 -17.31
CA PRO A 274 -7.94 14.29 -18.66
C PRO A 274 -7.07 15.51 -19.00
N GLU A 275 -7.32 16.67 -18.38
CA GLU A 275 -6.52 17.89 -18.55
C GLU A 275 -5.14 17.76 -17.89
N ALA A 276 -5.08 17.20 -16.68
CA ALA A 276 -3.83 16.95 -15.97
C ALA A 276 -3.05 15.77 -16.56
N ASN A 277 -3.74 14.80 -17.16
CA ASN A 277 -3.15 13.59 -17.75
C ASN A 277 -3.64 13.39 -19.19
N PRO A 278 -3.07 14.12 -20.17
CA PRO A 278 -3.38 13.95 -21.58
C PRO A 278 -3.13 12.49 -22.02
N GLY A 279 -4.12 11.86 -22.63
CA GLY A 279 -4.07 10.44 -23.06
C GLY A 279 -4.74 9.45 -22.10
N LEU A 280 -5.11 9.86 -20.88
CA LEU A 280 -5.88 9.01 -19.96
C LEU A 280 -7.19 8.53 -20.61
N ALA A 281 -7.91 9.42 -21.28
CA ALA A 281 -9.17 9.12 -21.96
C ALA A 281 -9.01 8.23 -23.21
N ASP A 282 -7.80 8.15 -23.77
CA ASP A 282 -7.51 7.33 -24.95
C ASP A 282 -7.04 5.91 -24.56
N HIS A 283 -6.69 5.69 -23.29
CA HIS A 283 -6.14 4.42 -22.84
C HIS A 283 -7.19 3.30 -22.86
N PRO A 284 -6.97 2.17 -23.57
CA PRO A 284 -7.97 1.12 -23.76
C PRO A 284 -8.54 0.54 -22.45
N LEU A 285 -7.68 0.32 -21.44
CA LEU A 285 -8.13 -0.17 -20.13
C LEU A 285 -8.99 0.87 -19.38
N VAL A 286 -8.72 2.17 -19.54
CA VAL A 286 -9.49 3.22 -18.85
C VAL A 286 -10.87 3.33 -19.49
N ARG A 287 -10.91 3.33 -20.82
CA ARG A 287 -12.16 3.26 -21.60
C ARG A 287 -13.01 2.06 -21.22
N SER A 288 -12.37 0.92 -20.97
CA SER A 288 -13.09 -0.30 -20.56
C SER A 288 -13.55 -0.28 -19.11
N LEU A 289 -12.65 -0.02 -18.16
CA LEU A 289 -12.94 -0.08 -16.72
C LEU A 289 -13.83 1.06 -16.24
N VAL A 290 -13.67 2.26 -16.79
CA VAL A 290 -14.43 3.46 -16.39
C VAL A 290 -15.56 3.75 -17.36
N GLY A 291 -15.30 3.68 -18.66
CA GLY A 291 -16.28 3.99 -19.71
C GLY A 291 -17.23 2.84 -20.04
N GLY A 292 -16.98 1.63 -19.54
CA GLY A 292 -17.77 0.44 -19.84
C GLY A 292 -17.63 -0.08 -21.28
N GLU A 293 -16.61 0.39 -22.01
CA GLU A 293 -16.34 -0.08 -23.37
C GLU A 293 -15.80 -1.52 -23.34
N ALA A 294 -16.25 -2.37 -24.26
CA ALA A 294 -15.63 -3.67 -24.42
C ALA A 294 -14.18 -3.48 -24.89
N LEU A 295 -13.23 -4.22 -24.29
CA LEU A 295 -11.89 -4.28 -24.85
C LEU A 295 -11.97 -4.80 -26.29
N PRO A 296 -11.14 -4.28 -27.20
CA PRO A 296 -11.14 -4.74 -28.58
C PRO A 296 -10.95 -6.26 -28.58
N PRO A 297 -11.81 -7.01 -29.29
CA PRO A 297 -11.74 -8.45 -29.30
C PRO A 297 -10.39 -8.87 -29.87
N GLN A 298 -9.71 -9.75 -29.15
CA GLN A 298 -8.49 -10.35 -29.66
C GLN A 298 -8.87 -11.35 -30.78
N PRO A 299 -8.13 -11.40 -31.89
CA PRO A 299 -8.42 -12.35 -32.96
C PRO A 299 -8.32 -13.79 -32.44
N ALA A 300 -9.13 -14.69 -32.98
CA ALA A 300 -9.10 -16.11 -32.61
C ALA A 300 -7.68 -16.68 -32.78
N GLY A 301 -7.17 -17.39 -31.77
CA GLY A 301 -5.79 -17.87 -31.74
C GLY A 301 -4.75 -16.83 -31.30
N SER A 302 -5.18 -15.64 -30.88
CA SER A 302 -4.27 -14.65 -30.31
C SER A 302 -3.55 -15.23 -29.08
N PRO A 303 -2.23 -15.06 -28.96
CA PRO A 303 -1.48 -15.46 -27.78
C PRO A 303 -1.94 -14.72 -26.50
N LEU A 304 -2.83 -13.72 -26.63
CA LEU A 304 -3.41 -12.91 -25.56
C LEU A 304 -4.76 -13.43 -25.03
N LEU A 305 -5.38 -14.40 -25.71
CA LEU A 305 -6.75 -14.88 -25.40
C LEU A 305 -6.81 -15.88 -24.23
N GLY A 306 -5.70 -16.11 -23.54
CA GLY A 306 -5.57 -17.13 -22.50
C GLY A 306 -5.24 -18.51 -23.06
N PHE A 307 -5.09 -19.48 -22.16
CA PHE A 307 -4.82 -20.87 -22.48
C PHE A 307 -6.03 -21.73 -22.12
N ALA A 308 -6.26 -22.82 -22.85
CA ALA A 308 -7.25 -23.81 -22.44
C ALA A 308 -6.80 -24.51 -21.15
N ASP A 309 -7.76 -24.93 -20.32
CA ASP A 309 -7.48 -25.57 -19.03
C ASP A 309 -6.66 -26.87 -19.18
N ASP A 310 -6.78 -27.54 -20.33
CA ASP A 310 -6.10 -28.78 -20.69
C ASP A 310 -4.91 -28.58 -21.64
N CYS A 311 -4.46 -27.34 -21.84
CA CYS A 311 -3.33 -27.08 -22.74
C CYS A 311 -2.05 -27.77 -22.26
N ASP A 312 -1.24 -28.24 -23.22
CA ASP A 312 0.08 -28.78 -22.90
C ASP A 312 1.05 -27.63 -22.62
N VAL A 313 1.42 -27.50 -21.34
CA VAL A 313 2.36 -26.46 -20.86
C VAL A 313 3.72 -26.59 -21.53
N ASP A 314 4.20 -27.81 -21.77
CA ASP A 314 5.52 -28.06 -22.31
C ASP A 314 5.59 -27.81 -23.82
N GLU A 315 4.48 -27.98 -24.54
CA GLU A 315 4.35 -27.53 -25.93
C GLU A 315 4.20 -26.00 -26.02
N THR A 316 3.50 -25.41 -25.05
CA THR A 316 3.22 -23.96 -25.02
C THR A 316 4.45 -23.13 -24.64
N ILE A 317 5.25 -23.62 -23.69
CA ILE A 317 6.41 -22.94 -23.13
C ILE A 317 7.66 -23.78 -23.42
N PRO A 318 8.42 -23.45 -24.47
CA PRO A 318 9.62 -24.19 -24.82
C PRO A 318 10.70 -24.02 -23.74
N VAL A 319 11.64 -24.97 -23.66
CA VAL A 319 12.61 -25.04 -22.55
C VAL A 319 13.51 -23.82 -22.49
N GLU A 320 13.81 -23.24 -23.65
CA GLU A 320 14.56 -22.01 -23.83
C GLU A 320 13.89 -20.80 -23.14
N ARG A 321 12.60 -20.93 -22.81
CA ARG A 321 11.74 -19.88 -22.24
C ARG A 321 11.28 -20.18 -20.82
N LEU A 322 11.78 -21.25 -20.20
CA LEU A 322 11.59 -21.52 -18.76
C LEU A 322 12.49 -20.64 -17.89
N ASP A 323 12.32 -19.32 -18.01
CA ASP A 323 13.14 -18.32 -17.34
C ASP A 323 12.64 -18.01 -15.90
N HIS A 324 12.05 -19.00 -15.23
CA HIS A 324 11.51 -18.85 -13.89
C HIS A 324 12.62 -18.80 -12.83
N VAL A 325 12.58 -17.76 -11.98
CA VAL A 325 13.54 -17.54 -10.89
C VAL A 325 13.13 -18.24 -9.58
N VAL A 326 11.88 -18.68 -9.49
CA VAL A 326 11.35 -19.51 -8.40
C VAL A 326 10.46 -20.62 -8.94
N GLU A 327 10.31 -21.70 -8.15
CA GLU A 327 9.48 -22.86 -8.48
C GLU A 327 8.04 -22.45 -8.83
N VAL A 328 7.51 -23.07 -9.89
CA VAL A 328 6.12 -22.89 -10.35
C VAL A 328 5.51 -24.21 -10.80
N ASP A 329 4.20 -24.32 -10.60
CA ASP A 329 3.40 -25.35 -11.27
C ASP A 329 3.00 -24.93 -12.70
N GLY A 330 2.37 -25.84 -13.44
CA GLY A 330 1.96 -25.59 -14.82
C GLY A 330 0.97 -24.43 -14.97
N SER A 331 0.01 -24.29 -14.04
CA SER A 331 -0.98 -23.21 -14.09
C SER A 331 -0.34 -21.84 -13.84
N GLN A 332 0.62 -21.77 -12.92
CA GLN A 332 1.40 -20.57 -12.65
C GLN A 332 2.31 -20.23 -13.85
N ALA A 333 2.96 -21.21 -14.46
CA ALA A 333 3.81 -21.00 -15.64
C ALA A 333 3.02 -20.41 -16.82
N LEU A 334 1.82 -20.93 -17.08
CA LEU A 334 0.92 -20.38 -18.10
C LEU A 334 0.47 -18.96 -17.77
N ALA A 335 0.13 -18.66 -16.51
CA ALA A 335 -0.24 -17.31 -16.12
C ALA A 335 0.91 -16.31 -16.30
N ILE A 336 2.14 -16.71 -15.96
CA ILE A 336 3.36 -15.92 -16.19
C ILE A 336 3.59 -15.67 -17.68
N GLU A 337 3.45 -16.72 -18.51
CA GLU A 337 3.61 -16.61 -19.96
C GLU A 337 2.54 -15.69 -20.60
N LEU A 338 1.29 -15.75 -20.13
CA LEU A 338 0.23 -14.87 -20.60
C LEU A 338 0.52 -13.39 -20.28
N ALA A 339 1.01 -13.11 -19.06
CA ALA A 339 1.45 -11.77 -18.67
C ALA A 339 2.64 -11.30 -19.52
N ARG A 340 3.62 -12.17 -19.78
CA ARG A 340 4.78 -11.89 -20.64
C ARG A 340 4.36 -11.52 -22.07
N ARG A 341 3.37 -12.22 -22.62
CA ARG A 341 2.80 -11.93 -23.95
C ARG A 341 2.10 -10.57 -24.03
N GLY A 342 1.80 -9.94 -22.89
CA GLY A 342 1.11 -8.65 -22.81
C GLY A 342 -0.39 -8.77 -22.56
N GLY A 343 -0.87 -9.95 -22.15
CA GLY A 343 -2.28 -10.17 -21.81
C GLY A 343 -2.68 -9.42 -20.54
N HIS A 344 -3.94 -9.00 -20.46
CA HIS A 344 -4.54 -8.50 -19.23
C HIS A 344 -5.05 -9.70 -18.42
N VAL A 345 -4.43 -9.97 -17.26
CA VAL A 345 -4.67 -11.21 -16.50
C VAL A 345 -5.14 -10.89 -15.09
N VAL A 346 -6.18 -11.60 -14.64
CA VAL A 346 -6.58 -11.66 -13.24
C VAL A 346 -6.18 -13.02 -12.69
N ILE A 347 -5.27 -13.04 -11.72
CA ILE A 347 -4.80 -14.27 -11.09
C ILE A 347 -5.49 -14.42 -9.73
N GLN A 348 -6.38 -15.40 -9.60
CA GLN A 348 -7.05 -15.73 -8.36
C GLN A 348 -6.48 -17.01 -7.76
N GLY A 349 -6.22 -17.01 -6.46
CA GLY A 349 -5.73 -18.20 -5.76
C GLY A 349 -6.02 -18.14 -4.26
N PRO A 350 -6.40 -19.25 -3.61
CA PRO A 350 -6.53 -19.34 -2.15
C PRO A 350 -5.26 -18.89 -1.38
N PRO A 351 -5.36 -18.65 -0.06
CA PRO A 351 -4.18 -18.44 0.77
C PRO A 351 -3.19 -19.60 0.64
N GLY A 352 -1.89 -19.29 0.48
CA GLY A 352 -0.83 -20.30 0.36
C GLY A 352 -0.52 -20.81 -1.05
N THR A 353 -1.26 -20.41 -2.09
CA THR A 353 -1.02 -20.87 -3.49
C THR A 353 0.12 -20.16 -4.23
N GLY A 354 1.11 -19.63 -3.51
CA GLY A 354 2.30 -19.04 -4.14
C GLY A 354 2.07 -17.75 -4.94
N LYS A 355 0.99 -16.99 -4.75
CA LYS A 355 0.71 -15.74 -5.52
C LYS A 355 1.91 -14.78 -5.58
N SER A 356 2.57 -14.54 -4.44
CA SER A 356 3.78 -13.70 -4.39
C SER A 356 4.96 -14.29 -5.17
N GLN A 357 5.07 -15.61 -5.27
CA GLN A 357 6.07 -16.30 -6.11
C GLN A 357 5.75 -16.08 -7.60
N SER A 358 4.48 -16.21 -8.00
CA SER A 358 4.07 -15.91 -9.37
C SER A 358 4.36 -14.46 -9.75
N ILE A 359 4.09 -13.50 -8.84
CA ILE A 359 4.45 -12.08 -9.03
C ILE A 359 5.95 -11.92 -9.24
N CYS A 360 6.80 -12.54 -8.40
CA CYS A 360 8.25 -12.45 -8.55
C CYS A 360 8.73 -12.95 -9.91
N ASN A 361 8.17 -14.06 -10.41
CA ASN A 361 8.49 -14.57 -11.74
C ASN A 361 8.02 -13.64 -12.86
N ILE A 362 6.82 -13.05 -12.76
CA ILE A 362 6.34 -12.06 -13.75
C ILE A 362 7.30 -10.85 -13.80
N LEU A 363 7.70 -10.32 -12.64
CA LEU A 363 8.60 -9.18 -12.55
C LEU A 363 10.00 -9.53 -13.09
N ALA A 364 10.56 -10.66 -12.69
CA ALA A 364 11.87 -11.12 -13.17
C ALA A 364 11.88 -11.33 -14.69
N GLN A 365 10.81 -11.92 -15.24
CA GLN A 365 10.67 -12.10 -16.67
C GLN A 365 10.60 -10.77 -17.43
N ALA A 366 9.84 -9.80 -16.91
CA ALA A 366 9.75 -8.49 -17.53
C ALA A 366 11.09 -7.74 -17.52
N VAL A 367 11.85 -7.85 -16.44
CA VAL A 367 13.22 -7.35 -16.35
C VAL A 367 14.12 -8.04 -17.38
N LEU A 368 14.04 -9.37 -17.50
CA LEU A 368 14.79 -10.15 -18.49
C LEU A 368 14.46 -9.73 -19.93
N ASP A 369 13.20 -9.42 -20.20
CA ASP A 369 12.71 -8.92 -21.49
C ASP A 369 13.01 -7.42 -21.72
N GLY A 370 13.72 -6.75 -20.79
CA GLY A 370 14.12 -5.35 -20.91
C GLY A 370 12.97 -4.34 -20.73
N ARG A 371 11.88 -4.73 -20.05
CA ARG A 371 10.70 -3.89 -19.84
C ARG A 371 10.77 -3.12 -18.52
N SER A 372 10.23 -1.91 -18.50
CA SER A 372 9.93 -1.19 -17.27
C SER A 372 8.62 -1.68 -16.66
N VAL A 373 8.58 -1.91 -15.36
CA VAL A 373 7.37 -2.38 -14.66
C VAL A 373 7.07 -1.51 -13.45
N LEU A 374 5.81 -1.11 -13.31
CA LEU A 374 5.29 -0.49 -12.09
C LEU A 374 4.49 -1.53 -11.31
N PHE A 375 4.99 -1.93 -10.14
CA PHE A 375 4.27 -2.81 -9.22
C PHE A 375 3.54 -2.00 -8.16
N VAL A 376 2.22 -2.15 -8.08
CA VAL A 376 1.36 -1.43 -7.14
C VAL A 376 0.61 -2.42 -6.27
N ALA A 377 0.50 -2.14 -4.98
CA ALA A 377 -0.32 -2.89 -4.04
C ALA A 377 -0.95 -1.94 -3.02
N GLU A 378 -2.11 -2.32 -2.48
CA GLU A 378 -2.80 -1.52 -1.46
C GLU A 378 -2.01 -1.45 -0.16
N LYS A 379 -1.41 -2.56 0.27
CA LYS A 379 -0.72 -2.69 1.56
C LYS A 379 0.79 -2.69 1.40
N LEU A 380 1.48 -1.93 2.25
CA LEU A 380 2.93 -1.86 2.29
C LEU A 380 3.59 -3.25 2.46
N ALA A 381 3.02 -4.08 3.34
CA ALA A 381 3.54 -5.42 3.58
C ALA A 381 3.57 -6.30 2.31
N ALA A 382 2.66 -6.10 1.36
CA ALA A 382 2.68 -6.84 0.10
C ALA A 382 3.84 -6.41 -0.80
N LEU A 383 4.16 -5.11 -0.82
CA LEU A 383 5.32 -4.56 -1.53
C LEU A 383 6.62 -5.10 -0.92
N GLU A 384 6.76 -5.02 0.41
CA GLU A 384 7.95 -5.48 1.14
C GLU A 384 8.21 -6.99 0.96
N VAL A 385 7.16 -7.82 0.96
CA VAL A 385 7.31 -9.27 0.76
C VAL A 385 7.85 -9.60 -0.63
N VAL A 386 7.37 -8.90 -1.66
CA VAL A 386 7.81 -9.13 -3.04
C VAL A 386 9.23 -8.58 -3.24
N GLN A 387 9.50 -7.36 -2.76
CA GLN A 387 10.83 -6.76 -2.80
C GLN A 387 11.87 -7.66 -2.14
N ARG A 388 11.59 -8.14 -0.93
CA ARG A 388 12.55 -8.96 -0.18
C ARG A 388 12.88 -10.23 -0.93
N ARG A 389 11.90 -10.83 -1.62
CA ARG A 389 12.11 -12.00 -2.46
C ARG A 389 12.99 -11.67 -3.67
N LEU A 390 12.70 -10.59 -4.40
CA LEU A 390 13.54 -10.15 -5.52
C LEU A 390 14.97 -9.86 -5.06
N THR A 391 15.16 -9.18 -3.93
CA THR A 391 16.47 -8.93 -3.33
C THR A 391 17.20 -10.23 -2.97
N THR A 392 16.49 -11.21 -2.39
CA THR A 392 17.06 -12.54 -2.08
C THR A 392 17.47 -13.31 -3.35
N LEU A 393 16.78 -13.07 -4.47
CA LEU A 393 17.12 -13.64 -5.78
C LEU A 393 18.21 -12.86 -6.52
N GLY A 394 18.76 -11.78 -5.94
CA GLY A 394 19.76 -10.92 -6.57
C GLY A 394 19.20 -9.88 -7.55
N LEU A 395 17.87 -9.72 -7.61
CA LEU A 395 17.19 -8.75 -8.47
C LEU A 395 16.87 -7.41 -7.76
N GLY A 396 17.36 -7.22 -6.52
CA GLY A 396 17.09 -6.02 -5.74
C GLY A 396 17.59 -4.74 -6.42
N ALA A 397 18.73 -4.78 -7.10
CA ALA A 397 19.28 -3.63 -7.82
C ALA A 397 18.43 -3.17 -9.03
N ALA A 398 17.55 -4.05 -9.53
CA ALA A 398 16.59 -3.71 -10.59
C ALA A 398 15.28 -3.10 -10.05
N CYS A 399 15.12 -3.04 -8.73
CA CYS A 399 13.94 -2.50 -8.06
C CYS A 399 14.23 -1.07 -7.59
N LEU A 400 13.23 -0.19 -7.67
CA LEU A 400 13.26 1.15 -7.08
C LEU A 400 12.01 1.31 -6.20
N GLU A 401 12.21 1.54 -4.90
CA GLU A 401 11.11 1.67 -3.93
C GLU A 401 10.64 3.12 -3.78
N LEU A 402 9.43 3.42 -4.27
CA LEU A 402 8.89 4.79 -4.21
C LEU A 402 7.97 5.07 -3.01
N HIS A 403 7.76 4.10 -2.11
CA HIS A 403 6.69 4.15 -1.08
C HIS A 403 7.17 4.57 0.32
N SER A 404 8.30 5.26 0.45
CA SER A 404 8.86 5.63 1.76
C SER A 404 9.21 7.10 1.84
N GLU A 405 8.67 7.81 2.85
CA GLU A 405 9.12 9.15 3.26
C GLU A 405 10.65 9.24 3.48
N LYS A 406 11.34 8.11 3.69
CA LYS A 406 12.80 8.09 3.82
C LYS A 406 13.52 8.39 2.51
N GLN A 407 12.83 8.29 1.37
CA GLN A 407 13.40 8.64 0.09
C GLN A 407 13.21 10.14 -0.16
N SER A 408 13.99 10.95 0.57
CA SER A 408 14.31 12.30 0.07
C SER A 408 14.78 12.16 -1.38
N ARG A 409 14.55 13.18 -2.22
CA ARG A 409 15.11 13.22 -3.59
C ARG A 409 16.59 12.81 -3.63
N ARG A 410 17.33 13.16 -2.58
CA ARG A 410 18.72 12.74 -2.37
C ARG A 410 18.88 11.23 -2.21
N ALA A 411 18.10 10.57 -1.36
CA ALA A 411 18.17 9.13 -1.16
C ALA A 411 17.83 8.34 -2.44
N VAL A 412 16.85 8.78 -3.23
CA VAL A 412 16.57 8.22 -4.57
C VAL A 412 17.81 8.32 -5.46
N LEU A 413 18.44 9.50 -5.52
CA LEU A 413 19.64 9.73 -6.32
C LEU A 413 20.83 8.89 -5.83
N ASP A 414 20.97 8.70 -4.53
CA ASP A 414 22.04 7.89 -3.94
C ASP A 414 21.84 6.40 -4.25
N GLU A 415 20.59 5.89 -4.24
CA GLU A 415 20.27 4.52 -4.68
C GLU A 415 20.57 4.33 -6.17
N LEU A 416 20.14 5.26 -7.03
CA LEU A 416 20.44 5.21 -8.46
C LEU A 416 21.95 5.19 -8.75
N ARG A 417 22.73 6.03 -8.03
CA ARG A 417 24.19 6.03 -8.13
C ARG A 417 24.79 4.70 -7.69
N ALA A 418 24.31 4.13 -6.57
CA ALA A 418 24.79 2.85 -6.07
C ALA A 418 24.50 1.71 -7.07
N THR A 419 23.33 1.69 -7.68
CA THR A 419 22.96 0.71 -8.72
C THR A 419 23.81 0.85 -9.98
N LEU A 420 24.04 2.08 -10.46
CA LEU A 420 24.89 2.34 -11.63
C LEU A 420 26.36 1.95 -11.42
N ALA A 421 26.84 1.92 -10.17
CA ALA A 421 28.19 1.53 -9.83
C ALA A 421 28.41 0.00 -9.75
N GLN A 422 27.34 -0.81 -9.85
CA GLN A 422 27.46 -2.26 -9.76
C GLN A 422 28.10 -2.87 -11.01
N PRO A 423 28.97 -3.90 -10.87
CA PRO A 423 29.50 -4.62 -12.00
C PRO A 423 28.39 -5.43 -12.69
N LEU A 424 28.51 -5.61 -14.00
CA LEU A 424 27.65 -6.53 -14.75
C LEU A 424 27.80 -7.95 -14.20
N PRO A 425 26.68 -8.69 -14.00
CA PRO A 425 26.75 -10.07 -13.58
C PRO A 425 27.43 -10.94 -14.66
N PRO A 426 28.15 -12.01 -14.27
CA PRO A 426 28.77 -12.92 -15.22
C PRO A 426 27.71 -13.57 -16.10
N THR A 427 28.01 -13.71 -17.40
CA THR A 427 27.10 -14.38 -18.34
C THR A 427 27.04 -15.88 -18.03
N PRO A 428 25.87 -16.44 -17.67
CA PRO A 428 25.76 -17.87 -17.39
C PRO A 428 25.86 -18.71 -18.67
N ALA A 429 26.28 -19.96 -18.54
CA ALA A 429 26.31 -20.95 -19.61
C ALA A 429 24.89 -21.48 -19.96
N ARG A 430 23.99 -20.57 -20.34
CA ARG A 430 22.57 -20.85 -20.63
C ARG A 430 22.34 -21.98 -21.64
N PRO A 431 23.09 -22.09 -22.76
CA PRO A 431 22.83 -23.14 -23.76
C PRO A 431 22.96 -24.56 -23.20
N ALA A 432 23.97 -24.82 -22.36
CA ALA A 432 24.17 -26.13 -21.76
C ALA A 432 23.03 -26.51 -20.79
N VAL A 433 22.52 -25.53 -20.03
CA VAL A 433 21.40 -25.73 -19.11
C VAL A 433 20.12 -26.03 -19.89
N VAL A 434 19.83 -25.25 -20.93
CA VAL A 434 18.66 -25.44 -21.80
C VAL A 434 18.69 -26.82 -22.45
N GLN A 435 19.83 -27.24 -23.00
CA GLN A 435 19.98 -28.56 -23.60
C GLN A 435 19.66 -29.68 -22.58
N ARG A 436 20.28 -29.62 -21.40
CA ARG A 436 20.04 -30.62 -20.34
C ARG A 436 18.58 -30.66 -19.89
N LEU A 437 17.94 -29.50 -19.75
CA LEU A 437 16.52 -29.41 -19.41
C LEU A 437 15.64 -30.02 -20.51
N GLY A 438 15.97 -29.78 -21.79
CA GLY A 438 15.28 -30.37 -22.94
C GLY A 438 15.36 -31.89 -22.96
N GLU A 439 16.54 -32.45 -22.72
CA GLU A 439 16.74 -33.90 -22.63
C GLU A 439 15.92 -34.52 -21.48
N MET A 440 15.95 -33.89 -20.31
CA MET A 440 15.21 -34.34 -19.12
C MET A 440 13.69 -34.27 -19.33
N ARG A 441 13.17 -33.12 -19.79
CA ARG A 441 11.75 -32.93 -20.12
C ARG A 441 11.30 -33.94 -21.16
N GLY A 442 12.07 -34.12 -22.24
CA GLY A 442 11.76 -35.10 -23.28
C GLY A 442 11.67 -36.53 -22.73
N ARG A 443 12.54 -36.91 -21.79
CA ARG A 443 12.48 -38.22 -21.12
C ARG A 443 11.21 -38.40 -20.29
N LEU A 444 10.83 -37.38 -19.51
CA LEU A 444 9.61 -37.39 -18.70
C LEU A 444 8.35 -37.42 -19.57
N ASN A 445 8.31 -36.62 -20.64
CA ASN A 445 7.16 -36.56 -21.54
C ASN A 445 6.97 -37.86 -22.32
N ARG A 446 8.06 -38.51 -22.76
CA ARG A 446 7.97 -39.86 -23.34
C ARG A 446 7.39 -40.88 -22.37
N HIS A 447 7.76 -40.82 -21.09
CA HIS A 447 7.18 -41.71 -20.08
C HIS A 447 5.68 -41.42 -19.87
N ALA A 448 5.31 -40.15 -19.72
CA ALA A 448 3.91 -39.75 -19.57
C ALA A 448 3.05 -40.12 -20.80
N ALA A 449 3.60 -40.01 -22.00
CA ALA A 449 2.96 -40.45 -23.24
C ALA A 449 2.80 -41.97 -23.28
N ALA A 450 3.84 -42.74 -22.91
CA ALA A 450 3.76 -44.19 -22.83
C ALA A 450 2.68 -44.67 -21.82
N MET A 451 2.56 -44.01 -20.68
CA MET A 451 1.50 -44.29 -19.70
C MET A 451 0.09 -43.95 -20.19
N ARG A 452 -0.04 -43.01 -21.14
CA ARG A 452 -1.32 -42.63 -21.77
C ARG A 452 -1.64 -43.46 -23.02
N ALA A 453 -0.66 -44.18 -23.59
CA ALA A 453 -0.86 -45.03 -24.76
C ALA A 453 -1.81 -46.19 -24.46
N LEU A 454 -2.59 -46.61 -25.47
CA LEU A 454 -3.52 -47.71 -25.36
C LEU A 454 -2.77 -49.05 -25.23
N ALA A 455 -3.16 -49.85 -24.25
CA ALA A 455 -2.51 -51.11 -23.93
C ALA A 455 -3.11 -52.28 -24.74
N GLY A 456 -2.48 -52.59 -25.88
CA GLY A 456 -2.85 -53.73 -26.72
C GLY A 456 -4.33 -53.72 -27.14
N ALA A 457 -5.00 -54.87 -27.08
CA ALA A 457 -6.41 -55.00 -27.46
C ALA A 457 -7.41 -54.47 -26.41
N SER A 458 -6.94 -54.03 -25.23
CA SER A 458 -7.85 -53.55 -24.18
C SER A 458 -8.57 -52.24 -24.53
N GLY A 459 -7.99 -51.44 -25.44
CA GLY A 459 -8.48 -50.09 -25.75
C GLY A 459 -8.38 -49.12 -24.57
N LEU A 460 -7.71 -49.49 -23.47
CA LEU A 460 -7.54 -48.66 -22.28
C LEU A 460 -6.12 -48.08 -22.22
N PRO A 461 -5.94 -46.84 -21.75
CA PRO A 461 -4.63 -46.29 -21.44
C PRO A 461 -3.86 -47.16 -20.43
N LEU A 462 -2.55 -47.30 -20.62
CA LEU A 462 -1.71 -48.17 -19.78
C LEU A 462 -1.83 -47.85 -18.28
N HIS A 463 -1.88 -46.57 -17.90
CA HIS A 463 -2.05 -46.18 -16.50
C HIS A 463 -3.36 -46.69 -15.88
N GLN A 464 -4.45 -46.80 -16.67
CA GLN A 464 -5.72 -47.36 -16.19
C GLN A 464 -5.63 -48.86 -16.02
N VAL A 465 -4.94 -49.56 -16.93
CA VAL A 465 -4.69 -51.01 -16.79
C VAL A 465 -3.86 -51.28 -15.54
N VAL A 466 -2.77 -50.54 -15.33
CA VAL A 466 -1.93 -50.64 -14.13
C VAL A 466 -2.75 -50.35 -12.87
N GLY A 467 -3.54 -49.27 -12.86
CA GLY A 467 -4.43 -48.94 -11.74
C GLY A 467 -5.45 -50.05 -11.45
N GLY A 468 -6.04 -50.65 -12.49
CA GLY A 468 -6.95 -51.78 -12.38
C GLY A 468 -6.29 -53.02 -11.78
N LEU A 469 -5.08 -53.38 -12.24
CA LEU A 469 -4.31 -54.50 -11.70
C LEU A 469 -3.96 -54.29 -10.22
N VAL A 470 -3.56 -53.08 -9.84
CA VAL A 470 -3.29 -52.71 -8.44
C VAL A 470 -4.56 -52.84 -7.60
N ALA A 471 -5.69 -52.34 -8.07
CA ALA A 471 -6.97 -52.44 -7.36
C ALA A 471 -7.45 -53.89 -7.19
N LEU A 472 -7.24 -54.75 -8.20
CA LEU A 472 -7.54 -56.19 -8.10
C LEU A 472 -6.67 -56.88 -7.05
N ARG A 473 -5.36 -56.60 -7.04
CA ARG A 473 -4.41 -57.13 -6.04
C ARG A 473 -4.80 -56.71 -4.62
N GLN A 474 -5.19 -55.45 -4.42
CA GLN A 474 -5.66 -54.96 -3.12
C GLN A 474 -6.94 -55.65 -2.63
N ARG A 475 -7.77 -56.15 -3.56
CA ARG A 475 -8.99 -56.92 -3.25
C ARG A 475 -8.72 -58.43 -3.09
N GLY A 476 -7.45 -58.86 -3.12
CA GLY A 476 -7.08 -60.28 -3.05
C GLY A 476 -7.42 -61.09 -4.30
N ILE A 477 -7.75 -60.43 -5.41
CA ILE A 477 -8.03 -61.08 -6.69
C ILE A 477 -6.70 -61.29 -7.41
N ALA A 478 -6.45 -62.53 -7.85
CA ALA A 478 -5.27 -62.85 -8.65
C ALA A 478 -5.30 -62.07 -9.97
N ALA A 479 -4.46 -61.04 -10.07
CA ALA A 479 -4.25 -60.27 -11.28
C ALA A 479 -3.18 -60.95 -12.15
N PRO A 480 -3.30 -60.97 -13.49
CA PRO A 480 -2.25 -61.49 -14.37
C PRO A 480 -0.92 -60.82 -14.06
N ASP A 481 0.12 -61.62 -13.84
CA ASP A 481 1.48 -61.10 -13.71
C ASP A 481 2.07 -60.89 -15.09
N PHE A 482 2.85 -59.84 -15.27
CA PHE A 482 3.52 -59.57 -16.52
C PHE A 482 4.99 -59.93 -16.38
N THR A 483 5.49 -60.70 -17.35
CA THR A 483 6.91 -60.99 -17.44
C THR A 483 7.57 -59.83 -18.16
N LEU A 484 8.38 -59.05 -17.46
CA LEU A 484 9.28 -58.11 -18.13
C LEU A 484 10.39 -58.94 -18.81
N PRO A 485 10.81 -58.56 -20.03
CA PRO A 485 12.02 -59.14 -20.60
C PRO A 485 13.18 -58.94 -19.62
N ALA A 486 14.04 -59.95 -19.49
CA ALA A 486 15.20 -59.87 -18.61
C ALA A 486 15.98 -58.59 -18.95
N PRO A 487 16.23 -57.69 -17.97
CA PRO A 487 16.90 -56.45 -18.25
C PRO A 487 18.32 -56.77 -18.70
N ASP A 488 18.75 -56.15 -19.80
CA ASP A 488 20.14 -56.26 -20.21
C ASP A 488 21.05 -55.48 -19.23
N ALA A 489 22.37 -55.68 -19.37
CA ALA A 489 23.35 -55.03 -18.50
C ALA A 489 23.25 -53.49 -18.56
N ALA A 490 22.86 -52.93 -19.71
CA ALA A 490 22.72 -51.49 -19.89
C ALA A 490 21.49 -50.92 -19.17
N MET A 491 20.36 -51.64 -19.22
CA MET A 491 19.13 -51.31 -18.48
C MET A 491 19.36 -51.36 -16.97
N LEU A 492 20.04 -52.39 -16.47
CA LEU A 492 20.39 -52.50 -15.05
C LEU A 492 21.33 -51.38 -14.61
N GLN A 493 22.32 -51.03 -15.43
CA GLN A 493 23.25 -49.96 -15.13
C GLN A 493 22.55 -48.59 -15.12
N ALA A 494 21.71 -48.31 -16.12
CA ALA A 494 20.90 -47.10 -16.19
C ALA A 494 19.93 -46.98 -15.00
N GLY A 495 19.32 -48.09 -14.59
CA GLY A 495 18.48 -48.14 -13.39
C GLY A 495 19.26 -47.82 -12.12
N ARG A 496 20.45 -48.42 -11.93
CA ARG A 496 21.34 -48.13 -10.79
C ARG A 496 21.80 -46.68 -10.77
N ASP A 497 22.16 -46.12 -11.92
CA ASP A 497 22.60 -44.73 -12.01
C ASP A 497 21.44 -43.76 -11.76
N GLY A 498 20.23 -44.08 -12.22
CA GLY A 498 19.02 -43.34 -11.87
C GLY A 498 18.70 -43.38 -10.37
N VAL A 499 18.84 -44.54 -9.71
CA VAL A 499 18.67 -44.67 -8.26
C VAL A 499 19.73 -43.88 -7.49
N ARG A 500 20.99 -43.90 -7.93
CA ARG A 500 22.07 -43.10 -7.33
C ARG A 500 21.81 -41.60 -7.49
N GLU A 501 21.39 -41.15 -8.67
CA GLU A 501 21.04 -39.75 -8.89
C GLU A 501 19.86 -39.34 -8.00
N LEU A 502 18.83 -40.19 -7.90
CA LEU A 502 17.68 -39.95 -7.03
C LEU A 502 18.10 -39.87 -5.56
N ALA A 503 18.96 -40.78 -5.09
CA ALA A 503 19.48 -40.79 -3.73
C ALA A 503 20.34 -39.55 -3.43
N ALA A 504 21.22 -39.16 -4.35
CA ALA A 504 22.03 -37.95 -4.23
C ALA A 504 21.15 -36.69 -4.14
N ARG A 505 20.17 -36.56 -5.06
CA ARG A 505 19.22 -35.44 -5.01
C ARG A 505 18.34 -35.48 -3.77
N ALA A 506 17.96 -36.66 -3.28
CA ALA A 506 17.21 -36.83 -2.04
C ALA A 506 17.98 -36.30 -0.82
N ALA A 507 19.30 -36.51 -0.79
CA ALA A 507 20.19 -36.03 0.26
C ALA A 507 20.36 -34.50 0.27
N GLU A 508 20.35 -33.84 -0.90
CA GLU A 508 20.49 -32.38 -1.03
C GLU A 508 19.25 -31.58 -0.52
N GLY A 509 18.15 -32.24 -0.18
CA GLY A 509 16.81 -31.65 -0.12
C GLY A 509 16.23 -31.18 1.20
N GLY A 510 16.86 -31.49 2.35
CA GLY A 510 16.34 -31.12 3.67
C GLY A 510 14.92 -31.64 4.01
N ALA A 511 14.36 -31.13 5.11
CA ALA A 511 13.19 -31.69 5.78
C ALA A 511 11.83 -31.49 5.04
N ALA A 512 11.71 -30.66 4.01
CA ALA A 512 10.41 -30.25 3.46
C ALA A 512 9.94 -31.06 2.22
N ARG A 513 10.30 -32.35 2.09
CA ARG A 513 10.07 -33.10 0.84
C ARG A 513 8.89 -34.09 0.83
N VAL A 514 8.28 -34.17 -0.36
CA VAL A 514 7.16 -35.05 -0.76
C VAL A 514 7.54 -36.54 -0.79
N TRP A 515 8.84 -36.87 -0.86
CA TRP A 515 9.37 -38.24 -0.97
C TRP A 515 9.98 -38.78 0.34
N ARG A 516 9.60 -38.20 1.48
CA ARG A 516 10.09 -38.63 2.79
C ARG A 516 9.67 -40.09 3.04
N GLY A 517 10.63 -41.01 3.18
CA GLY A 517 10.37 -42.44 3.45
C GLY A 517 10.77 -43.43 2.34
N VAL A 518 11.17 -42.97 1.15
CA VAL A 518 11.57 -43.86 0.03
C VAL A 518 12.95 -44.52 0.25
N ALA A 519 13.79 -43.96 1.13
CA ALA A 519 15.13 -44.50 1.41
C ALA A 519 15.12 -45.82 2.22
N GLY A 520 14.03 -46.14 2.93
CA GLY A 520 13.98 -47.29 3.85
C GLY A 520 13.76 -48.66 3.18
N ALA A 521 13.75 -48.73 1.84
CA ALA A 521 13.46 -49.96 1.10
C ALA A 521 14.60 -50.41 0.16
N LEU A 522 15.80 -49.83 0.33
CA LEU A 522 16.99 -50.13 -0.49
C LEU A 522 18.19 -50.68 0.31
N GLU A 523 17.99 -51.00 1.58
CA GLU A 523 18.81 -52.00 2.31
C GLU A 523 18.08 -53.34 2.29
#